data_AF-A0A519T3H8-F1
#
_entry.id   AF-A0A519T3H8-F1
#
_cell.length_a   1.000
_cell.length_b   1.000
_cell.length_c   1.000
_cell.angle_alpha   90.00
_cell.angle_beta   90.00
_cell.angle_gamma   90.00
#
_symmetry.space_group_name_H-M   'P 1'
#
loop_
_entity.id
_entity.type
_entity.pdbx_description
1 polymer ?
#
loop_
_entity_poly.entity_id
_entity_poly.type
_entity_poly.pdbx_seq_one_letter_code
_entity_poly.pdbx_strand_id
1 'polypeptide(L)'
;MFTKLSPLAATLLFALAAQAQTPAPNSDDQYREPLQRVLEEIQQRYGVKIRPDAAMVKDKYVTYAEWRFRPDVDETLRNVLAPFDYQVTKTGEKAYKLKTFQYHLKTPDEGAAQLAELASHYHDAASW
;
A
#
# COMPACT_ATOMS: atom_id res chain seq x y z
N MET A 1 -39.49 14.33 -44.13
CA MET A 1 -38.27 13.54 -44.39
C MET A 1 -37.76 13.04 -43.05
N PHE A 2 -38.27 11.90 -42.59
CA PHE A 2 -37.91 11.31 -41.29
C PHE A 2 -36.70 10.41 -41.49
N THR A 3 -35.54 10.86 -41.04
CA THR A 3 -34.31 10.06 -40.98
C THR A 3 -34.50 8.94 -39.95
N LYS A 4 -34.61 7.71 -40.42
CA LYS A 4 -34.64 6.51 -39.58
C LYS A 4 -33.30 6.40 -38.84
N LEU A 5 -33.32 6.59 -37.52
CA LEU A 5 -32.18 6.28 -36.66
C LEU A 5 -31.90 4.76 -36.76
N SER A 6 -30.68 4.40 -37.19
CA SER A 6 -30.26 3.00 -37.35
C SER A 6 -30.19 2.29 -35.99
N PRO A 7 -30.71 1.07 -35.85
CA PRO A 7 -30.68 0.32 -34.58
C PRO A 7 -29.26 0.01 -34.10
N LEU A 8 -28.25 0.05 -34.99
CA LEU A 8 -26.84 -0.11 -34.61
C LEU A 8 -26.30 1.06 -33.76
N ALA A 9 -26.80 2.27 -33.95
CA ALA A 9 -26.35 3.44 -33.19
C ALA A 9 -26.86 3.40 -31.74
N ALA A 10 -28.04 2.80 -31.52
CA ALA A 10 -28.61 2.64 -30.18
C ALA A 10 -27.86 1.59 -29.33
N THR A 11 -27.36 0.52 -29.96
CA THR A 11 -26.59 -0.53 -29.27
C THR A 11 -25.19 -0.06 -28.86
N LEU A 12 -24.56 0.83 -29.64
CA LEU A 12 -23.26 1.39 -29.30
C LEU A 12 -23.33 2.41 -28.14
N LEU A 13 -24.45 3.13 -28.00
CA LEU A 13 -24.68 4.04 -26.87
C LEU A 13 -24.93 3.31 -25.54
N PHE A 14 -25.59 2.14 -25.57
CA PHE A 14 -25.85 1.35 -24.36
C PHE A 14 -24.60 0.65 -23.81
N ALA A 15 -23.63 0.31 -24.67
CA ALA A 15 -22.38 -0.33 -24.25
C ALA A 15 -21.43 0.64 -23.49
N LEU A 16 -21.52 1.95 -23.74
CA LEU A 16 -20.70 2.95 -23.04
C LEU A 16 -21.22 3.27 -21.62
N ALA A 17 -22.52 3.09 -21.38
CA ALA A 17 -23.15 3.38 -20.08
C ALA A 17 -22.96 2.27 -19.03
N ALA A 18 -22.47 1.09 -19.43
CA ALA A 18 -22.24 -0.05 -18.55
C ALA A 18 -20.86 -0.05 -17.87
N GLN A 19 -20.14 1.08 -17.90
CA GLN A 19 -18.98 1.25 -17.02
C GLN A 19 -19.50 1.31 -15.58
N ALA A 20 -19.46 0.19 -14.88
CA ALA A 20 -19.77 0.09 -13.47
C ALA A 20 -18.97 1.16 -12.71
N GLN A 21 -19.62 2.25 -12.33
CA GLN A 21 -19.04 3.27 -11.49
C GLN A 21 -18.83 2.63 -10.12
N THR A 22 -17.59 2.25 -9.80
CA THR A 22 -17.25 1.89 -8.43
C THR A 22 -17.52 3.13 -7.58
N PRO A 23 -18.41 3.06 -6.56
CA PRO A 23 -18.72 4.21 -5.73
C PRO A 23 -17.43 4.79 -5.15
N ALA A 24 -17.32 6.11 -5.14
CA ALA A 24 -16.19 6.79 -4.55
C ALA A 24 -16.11 6.49 -3.03
N PRO A 25 -14.90 6.38 -2.45
CA PRO A 25 -14.73 6.15 -1.02
C PRO A 25 -15.42 7.25 -0.21
N ASN A 26 -16.09 6.87 0.88
CA ASN A 26 -16.86 7.78 1.73
C ASN A 26 -16.80 7.38 3.21
N SER A 27 -17.43 8.17 4.09
CA SER A 27 -17.39 7.89 5.53
C SER A 27 -17.98 6.52 5.89
N ASP A 28 -19.01 6.08 5.17
CA ASP A 28 -19.75 4.86 5.48
C ASP A 28 -18.93 3.60 5.12
N ASP A 29 -18.01 3.72 4.17
CA ASP A 29 -17.05 2.66 3.82
C ASP A 29 -15.63 2.90 4.35
N GLN A 30 -15.49 3.85 5.28
CA GLN A 30 -14.23 4.22 5.93
C GLN A 30 -13.17 4.74 4.95
N TYR A 31 -13.59 5.37 3.84
CA TYR A 31 -12.73 5.86 2.78
C TYR A 31 -11.74 4.78 2.32
N ARG A 32 -12.24 3.56 2.14
CA ARG A 32 -11.39 2.41 1.80
C ARG A 32 -10.99 2.43 0.33
N GLU A 33 -9.75 2.04 0.07
CA GLU A 33 -9.23 1.92 -1.29
C GLU A 33 -8.54 0.58 -1.52
N PRO A 34 -8.58 0.00 -2.73
CA PRO A 34 -7.83 -1.20 -3.05
C PRO A 34 -6.33 -0.99 -2.81
N LEU A 35 -5.67 -1.93 -2.12
CA LEU A 35 -4.25 -1.84 -1.80
C LEU A 35 -3.39 -1.63 -3.05
N GLN A 36 -3.71 -2.30 -4.17
CA GLN A 36 -3.03 -2.10 -5.44
C GLN A 36 -3.04 -0.63 -5.89
N ARG A 37 -4.19 0.05 -5.81
CA ARG A 37 -4.35 1.47 -6.18
C ARG A 37 -3.55 2.38 -5.24
N VAL A 38 -3.60 2.10 -3.94
CA VAL A 38 -2.83 2.87 -2.94
C VAL A 38 -1.32 2.73 -3.20
N LEU A 39 -0.83 1.53 -3.54
CA LEU A 39 0.57 1.32 -3.92
C LEU A 39 0.95 2.04 -5.22
N GLU A 40 0.07 2.10 -6.20
CA GLU A 40 0.26 2.90 -7.43
C GLU A 40 0.37 4.39 -7.12
N GLU A 41 -0.49 4.91 -6.25
CA GLU A 41 -0.42 6.32 -5.82
C GLU A 41 0.88 6.62 -5.07
N ILE A 42 1.33 5.74 -4.18
CA ILE A 42 2.64 5.89 -3.51
C ILE A 42 3.76 5.93 -4.55
N GLN A 43 3.76 5.03 -5.54
CA GLN A 43 4.77 5.05 -6.61
C GLN A 43 4.79 6.39 -7.35
N GLN A 44 3.62 6.92 -7.69
CA GLN A 44 3.49 8.20 -8.39
C GLN A 44 3.96 9.38 -7.52
N ARG A 45 3.48 9.46 -6.27
CA ARG A 45 3.71 10.61 -5.38
C ARG A 45 5.16 10.72 -4.93
N TYR A 46 5.81 9.61 -4.64
CA TYR A 46 7.19 9.58 -4.13
C TYR A 46 8.24 9.26 -5.21
N GLY A 47 7.81 8.95 -6.44
CA GLY A 47 8.71 8.60 -7.54
C GLY A 47 9.49 7.29 -7.28
N VAL A 48 8.82 6.30 -6.70
CA VAL A 48 9.41 5.00 -6.33
C VAL A 48 8.80 3.86 -7.16
N LYS A 49 9.46 2.71 -7.20
CA LYS A 49 8.95 1.47 -7.79
C LYS A 49 8.66 0.47 -6.70
N ILE A 50 7.47 -0.11 -6.70
CA ILE A 50 7.02 -1.13 -5.76
C ILE A 50 6.57 -2.32 -6.57
N ARG A 51 7.12 -3.50 -6.28
CA ARG A 51 6.72 -4.75 -6.93
C ARG A 51 6.03 -5.67 -5.92
N PRO A 52 4.69 -5.64 -5.84
CA PRO A 52 3.93 -6.62 -5.07
C PRO A 52 3.68 -7.89 -5.88
N ASP A 53 3.62 -9.04 -5.20
CA ASP A 53 3.04 -10.24 -5.80
C ASP A 53 1.52 -10.07 -5.89
N ALA A 54 0.90 -10.54 -6.98
CA ALA A 54 -0.54 -10.36 -7.23
C ALA A 54 -1.42 -10.90 -6.07
N ALA A 55 -0.98 -11.98 -5.43
CA ALA A 55 -1.67 -12.58 -4.29
C ALA A 55 -1.67 -11.68 -3.04
N MET A 56 -0.68 -10.80 -2.88
CA MET A 56 -0.57 -9.94 -1.71
C MET A 56 -1.58 -8.77 -1.74
N VAL A 57 -1.94 -8.33 -2.95
CA VAL A 57 -2.79 -7.14 -3.17
C VAL A 57 -4.24 -7.49 -3.53
N LYS A 58 -4.48 -8.72 -4.00
CA LYS A 58 -5.79 -9.19 -4.40
C LYS A 58 -6.79 -9.08 -3.23
N ASP A 59 -7.93 -8.45 -3.50
CA ASP A 59 -9.05 -8.27 -2.56
C ASP A 59 -8.63 -7.65 -1.21
N LYS A 60 -7.51 -6.89 -1.17
CA LYS A 60 -7.04 -6.15 0.00
C LYS A 60 -7.43 -4.68 -0.11
N TYR A 61 -7.89 -4.11 0.99
CA TYR A 61 -8.36 -2.74 1.07
C TYR A 61 -7.74 -2.02 2.26
N VAL A 62 -7.28 -0.80 2.04
CA VAL A 62 -6.74 0.09 3.06
C VAL A 62 -7.86 1.05 3.45
N THR A 63 -8.37 0.97 4.68
CA THR A 63 -9.29 1.98 5.21
C THR A 63 -8.55 3.29 5.41
N TYR A 64 -9.20 4.45 5.27
CA TYR A 64 -8.61 5.78 5.44
C TYR A 64 -7.23 5.90 4.78
N ALA A 65 -7.15 5.50 3.50
CA ALA A 65 -5.88 5.39 2.77
C ALA A 65 -5.11 6.72 2.76
N GLU A 66 -5.78 7.81 2.38
CA GLU A 66 -5.17 9.15 2.29
C GLU A 66 -4.54 9.62 3.62
N TRP A 67 -5.16 9.29 4.76
CA TRP A 67 -4.67 9.67 6.10
C TRP A 67 -3.40 8.93 6.54
N ARG A 68 -3.00 7.86 5.82
CA ARG A 68 -1.78 7.10 6.11
C ARG A 68 -0.54 7.68 5.42
N PHE A 69 -0.72 8.59 4.46
CA PHE A 69 0.39 9.24 3.76
C PHE A 69 1.14 10.21 4.68
N ARG A 70 2.46 10.25 4.50
CA ARG A 70 3.40 11.09 5.25
C ARG A 70 4.39 11.74 4.28
N PRO A 71 5.14 12.78 4.67
CA PRO A 71 6.17 13.34 3.80
C PRO A 71 7.23 12.30 3.37
N ASP A 72 7.52 11.34 4.25
CA ASP A 72 8.45 10.24 3.97
C ASP A 72 7.75 9.00 3.39
N VAL A 73 8.39 8.37 2.42
CA VAL A 73 7.87 7.18 1.73
C VAL A 73 7.98 5.93 2.61
N ASP A 74 9.05 5.79 3.39
CA ASP A 74 9.23 4.62 4.25
C ASP A 74 8.18 4.64 5.38
N GLU A 75 7.88 5.80 5.94
CA GLU A 75 6.80 5.99 6.92
C GLU A 75 5.42 5.72 6.32
N THR A 76 5.15 6.23 5.12
CA THR A 76 3.89 5.98 4.40
C THR A 76 3.69 4.48 4.16
N LEU A 77 4.73 3.80 3.67
CA LEU A 77 4.69 2.35 3.44
C LEU A 77 4.45 1.59 4.74
N ARG A 78 5.12 1.93 5.85
CA ARG A 78 4.84 1.32 7.15
C ARG A 78 3.37 1.48 7.56
N ASN A 79 2.81 2.68 7.46
CA ASN A 79 1.43 2.97 7.88
C ASN A 79 0.37 2.26 7.00
N VAL A 80 0.61 2.20 5.68
CA VAL A 80 -0.29 1.56 4.72
C VAL A 80 -0.26 0.04 4.84
N LEU A 81 0.91 -0.53 5.11
CA LEU A 81 1.13 -1.97 5.08
C LEU A 81 0.91 -2.66 6.43
N ALA A 82 0.99 -1.92 7.55
CA ALA A 82 0.82 -2.46 8.89
C ALA A 82 -0.48 -3.27 9.10
N PRO A 83 -1.66 -2.86 8.58
CA PRO A 83 -2.90 -3.63 8.75
C PRO A 83 -2.89 -5.04 8.13
N PHE A 84 -1.90 -5.36 7.29
CA PHE A 84 -1.79 -6.64 6.59
C PHE A 84 -0.61 -7.48 7.07
N ASP A 85 0.10 -7.04 8.11
CA ASP A 85 1.39 -7.61 8.51
C ASP A 85 2.37 -7.70 7.32
N TYR A 86 2.41 -6.65 6.51
CA TYR A 86 3.35 -6.54 5.39
C TYR A 86 4.47 -5.55 5.71
N GLN A 87 5.61 -5.77 5.07
CA GLN A 87 6.77 -4.89 5.11
C GLN A 87 7.35 -4.72 3.71
N VAL A 88 8.28 -3.78 3.56
CA VAL A 88 9.09 -3.64 2.34
C VAL A 88 10.55 -3.94 2.61
N THR A 89 11.24 -4.45 1.59
CA THR A 89 12.70 -4.47 1.54
C THR A 89 13.15 -3.54 0.43
N LYS A 90 14.12 -2.66 0.73
CA LYS A 90 14.76 -1.82 -0.28
C LYS A 90 15.57 -2.71 -1.22
N THR A 91 15.25 -2.67 -2.52
CA THR A 91 15.98 -3.38 -3.58
C THR A 91 16.84 -2.45 -4.42
N GLY A 92 16.82 -1.14 -4.11
CA GLY A 92 17.57 -0.08 -4.78
C GLY A 92 17.16 1.29 -4.21
N GLU A 93 17.77 2.37 -4.72
CA GLU A 93 17.57 3.72 -4.19
C GLU A 93 16.10 4.19 -4.16
N LYS A 94 15.33 3.81 -5.18
CA LYS A 94 13.89 4.14 -5.30
C LYS A 94 13.06 2.91 -5.62
N ALA A 95 13.45 1.74 -5.08
CA ALA A 95 12.81 0.48 -5.40
C ALA A 95 12.57 -0.37 -4.16
N TYR A 96 11.36 -0.88 -4.03
CA TYR A 96 10.88 -1.68 -2.91
C TYR A 96 10.29 -3.00 -3.41
N LYS A 97 10.56 -4.06 -2.65
CA LYS A 97 9.86 -5.34 -2.77
C LYS A 97 8.97 -5.53 -1.56
N LEU A 98 7.69 -5.82 -1.79
CA LEU A 98 6.74 -6.14 -0.72
C LEU A 98 7.02 -7.55 -0.19
N LYS A 99 6.90 -7.74 1.13
CA LYS A 99 7.04 -9.03 1.81
C LYS A 99 6.11 -9.10 3.01
N THR A 100 5.86 -10.29 3.53
CA THR A 100 5.21 -10.46 4.83
C THR A 100 6.16 -10.06 5.95
N PHE A 101 5.60 -9.66 7.09
CA PHE A 101 6.32 -9.44 8.33
C PHE A 101 7.02 -10.73 8.75
N GLN A 102 8.29 -10.63 9.13
CA GLN A 102 9.13 -11.76 9.51
C GLN A 102 9.57 -11.57 10.96
N TYR A 103 8.81 -12.11 11.91
CA TYR A 103 9.00 -11.87 13.36
C TYR A 103 10.40 -12.25 13.88
N HIS A 104 11.10 -13.16 13.21
CA HIS A 104 12.42 -13.64 13.58
C HIS A 104 13.56 -12.83 12.96
N LEU A 105 13.26 -11.90 12.05
CA LEU A 105 14.27 -11.06 11.40
C LEU A 105 14.18 -9.64 11.91
N LYS A 106 15.33 -9.11 12.31
CA LYS A 106 15.54 -7.69 12.61
C LYS A 106 16.47 -7.10 11.57
N THR A 107 16.25 -5.84 11.25
CA THR A 107 17.23 -5.04 10.51
C THR A 107 18.48 -4.82 11.35
N PRO A 108 19.64 -4.52 10.72
CA PRO A 108 20.85 -4.17 11.46
C PRO A 108 20.64 -3.02 12.45
N ASP A 109 19.85 -2.01 12.07
CA ASP A 109 19.57 -0.84 12.92
C ASP A 109 18.71 -1.21 14.13
N GLU A 110 17.67 -2.03 13.96
CA GLU A 110 16.87 -2.56 15.07
C GLU A 110 17.71 -3.43 16.01
N GLY A 111 18.61 -4.24 15.45
CA GLY A 111 19.55 -5.05 16.22
C GLY A 111 20.51 -4.18 17.03
N ALA A 112 21.09 -3.15 16.41
CA ALA A 112 21.97 -2.20 17.09
C ALA A 112 21.25 -1.44 18.21
N ALA A 113 20.03 -0.98 17.97
CA ALA A 113 19.21 -0.31 18.98
C ALA A 113 18.90 -1.24 20.17
N GLN A 114 18.53 -2.49 19.90
CA GLN A 114 18.29 -3.49 20.96
C GLN A 114 19.58 -3.80 21.74
N LEU A 115 20.71 -3.95 21.06
CA LEU A 115 21.99 -4.19 21.76
C LEU A 115 22.39 -2.98 22.62
N ALA A 116 22.13 -1.76 22.16
CA ALA A 116 22.37 -0.55 22.93
C ALA A 116 21.45 -0.46 24.16
N GLU A 117 20.17 -0.81 24.01
CA GLU A 117 19.22 -0.91 25.14
C GLU A 117 19.72 -1.94 26.16
N LEU A 118 20.02 -3.18 25.72
CA LEU A 118 20.53 -4.23 26.59
C LEU A 118 21.81 -3.81 27.31
N ALA A 119 22.75 -3.18 26.61
CA ALA A 119 24.00 -2.69 27.19
C ALA A 119 23.78 -1.58 28.23
N SER A 120 22.65 -0.87 28.18
CA SER A 120 22.32 0.17 29.16
C SER A 120 21.90 -0.40 30.53
N HIS A 121 21.53 -1.67 30.60
CA HIS A 121 21.10 -2.34 31.84
C HIS A 121 22.27 -3.00 32.60
N TYR A 122 23.41 -3.21 31.94
CA TYR A 122 24.53 -3.99 32.48
C TYR A 122 25.84 -3.22 32.31
N HIS A 123 26.48 -2.86 33.42
CA HIS A 123 27.69 -2.02 33.42
C HIS A 123 28.96 -2.79 33.79
N ASP A 124 28.81 -4.05 34.21
CA ASP A 124 29.90 -4.93 34.61
C ASP A 124 29.48 -6.41 34.45
N ALA A 125 30.44 -7.32 34.65
CA ALA A 125 30.20 -8.76 34.55
C ALA A 125 29.34 -9.33 35.70
N ALA A 126 29.17 -8.59 36.80
CA ALA A 126 28.35 -9.05 37.92
C ALA A 126 26.86 -8.71 37.73
N SER A 127 26.57 -7.67 36.95
CA SER A 127 25.22 -7.25 36.59
C SER A 127 24.65 -8.01 35.39
N TRP A 128 25.50 -8.47 34.46
CA TRP A 128 25.13 -9.22 33.25
C TRP A 128 24.59 -10.63 33.54
#